data_AF-A0A239M7G4-F1
#
_entry.id   AF-A0A239M7G4-F1
#
_cell.length_a   1.000
_cell.length_b   1.000
_cell.length_c   1.000
_cell.angle_alpha   90.00
_cell.angle_beta   90.00
_cell.angle_gamma   90.00
#
_symmetry.space_group_name_H-M   'P 1'
#
loop_
_entity.id
_entity.type
_entity.pdbx_description
1 polymer ?
#
loop_
_entity_poly.entity_id
_entity_poly.type
_entity_poly.pdbx_seq_one_letter_code
_entity_poly.pdbx_strand_id
1 'polypeptide(L)'
;MSDDLSGLKAKCDELLAEVKTVKARLKEAEAERDEALEARSAALAEVERVTVTEPVAAVMSDLFSVAFRRVKPDLDEHFKFVRDDAGRIALRTKDGEPVHLEAEGREAAFTLEDLRKAVAQTGGFDDVLIATRASGGGSASPSASPQPKAEPAPKPRVAGTLGLR
;
A
#
# COMPACT_ATOMS: atom_id res chain seq x y z
N MET A 1 -3.98 -77.03 -3.58
CA MET A 1 -2.58 -76.60 -3.33
C MET A 1 -1.99 -75.91 -4.55
N SER A 2 -1.92 -76.57 -5.70
CA SER A 2 -1.37 -75.96 -6.93
C SER A 2 -2.16 -74.74 -7.40
N ASP A 3 -3.49 -74.79 -7.29
CA ASP A 3 -4.40 -73.73 -7.72
C ASP A 3 -4.39 -72.53 -6.77
N ASP A 4 -4.22 -72.77 -5.47
CA ASP A 4 -4.05 -71.71 -4.47
C ASP A 4 -2.77 -70.89 -4.75
N LEU A 5 -1.70 -71.57 -5.17
CA LEU A 5 -0.43 -70.96 -5.55
C LEU A 5 -0.51 -70.18 -6.88
N SER A 6 -1.38 -70.57 -7.82
CA SER A 6 -1.58 -69.81 -9.07
C SER A 6 -2.45 -68.56 -8.82
N GLY A 7 -3.52 -68.70 -8.05
CA GLY A 7 -4.37 -67.58 -7.63
C GLY A 7 -3.64 -66.53 -6.77
N LEU A 8 -2.71 -66.97 -5.92
CA LEU A 8 -1.87 -66.05 -5.14
C LEU A 8 -0.91 -65.25 -6.05
N LYS A 9 -0.27 -65.91 -7.03
CA LYS A 9 0.63 -65.24 -7.99
C LYS A 9 -0.11 -64.18 -8.81
N ALA A 10 -1.29 -64.51 -9.35
CA ALA A 10 -2.10 -63.56 -10.11
C ALA A 10 -2.39 -62.28 -9.32
N LYS A 11 -2.75 -62.41 -8.03
CA LYS A 11 -2.96 -61.26 -7.13
C LYS A 11 -1.68 -60.48 -6.82
N CYS A 12 -0.53 -61.15 -6.72
CA CYS A 12 0.75 -60.46 -6.60
C CYS A 12 1.07 -59.62 -7.85
N ASP A 13 0.84 -60.16 -9.04
CA ASP A 13 1.09 -59.45 -10.30
C ASP A 13 0.12 -58.28 -10.50
N GLU A 14 -1.16 -58.47 -10.15
CA GLU A 14 -2.21 -57.43 -10.11
C GLU A 14 -1.84 -56.28 -9.16
N LEU A 15 -1.54 -56.57 -7.89
CA LEU A 15 -1.11 -55.57 -6.91
C LEU A 15 0.21 -54.87 -7.32
N LEU A 16 1.13 -55.57 -7.98
CA LEU A 16 2.35 -54.96 -8.53
C LEU A 16 2.06 -54.03 -9.72
N ALA A 17 1.03 -54.28 -10.51
CA ALA A 17 0.57 -53.38 -11.57
C ALA A 17 -0.15 -52.16 -10.99
N GLU A 18 -1.00 -52.34 -9.97
CA GLU A 18 -1.64 -51.23 -9.24
C GLU A 18 -0.60 -50.34 -8.56
N VAL A 19 0.36 -50.91 -7.82
CA VAL A 19 1.42 -50.14 -7.14
C VAL A 19 2.29 -49.36 -8.13
N LYS A 20 2.55 -49.89 -9.35
CA LYS A 20 3.22 -49.14 -10.42
C LYS A 20 2.35 -47.98 -10.91
N THR A 21 1.06 -48.22 -11.12
CA THR A 21 0.09 -47.21 -11.60
C THR A 21 -0.09 -46.07 -10.59
N VAL A 22 -0.24 -46.40 -9.31
CA VAL A 22 -0.34 -45.41 -8.22
C VAL A 22 0.97 -44.63 -8.06
N LYS A 23 2.13 -45.27 -8.19
CA LYS A 23 3.43 -44.57 -8.15
C LYS A 23 3.68 -43.67 -9.37
N ALA A 24 3.11 -43.97 -10.53
CA ALA A 24 3.13 -43.06 -11.68
C ALA A 24 2.26 -41.82 -11.40
N ARG A 25 0.98 -42.03 -11.04
CA ARG A 25 0.04 -40.94 -10.71
C ARG A 25 0.48 -40.07 -9.54
N LEU A 26 1.17 -40.65 -8.55
CA LEU A 26 1.71 -39.89 -7.43
C LEU A 26 2.78 -38.88 -7.90
N LYS A 27 3.73 -39.32 -8.75
CA LYS A 27 4.76 -38.44 -9.31
C LYS A 27 4.19 -37.37 -10.23
N GLU A 28 3.15 -37.72 -10.99
CA GLU A 28 2.40 -36.80 -11.87
C GLU A 28 1.74 -35.71 -11.02
N ALA A 29 0.97 -36.08 -9.99
CA ALA A 29 0.33 -35.13 -9.07
C ALA A 29 1.32 -34.34 -8.20
N GLU A 30 2.50 -34.90 -7.86
CA GLU A 30 3.58 -34.16 -7.18
C GLU A 30 4.18 -33.08 -8.09
N ALA A 31 4.38 -33.37 -9.38
CA ALA A 31 4.85 -32.39 -10.36
C ALA A 31 3.79 -31.30 -10.62
N GLU A 32 2.53 -31.68 -10.85
CA GLU A 32 1.40 -30.73 -11.01
C GLU A 32 1.26 -29.81 -9.80
N ARG A 33 1.41 -30.34 -8.58
CA ARG A 33 1.39 -29.55 -7.33
C ARG A 33 2.51 -28.51 -7.33
N ASP A 34 3.73 -28.91 -7.67
CA ASP A 34 4.89 -28.03 -7.56
C ASP A 34 4.88 -26.95 -8.65
N GLU A 35 4.44 -27.27 -9.88
CA GLU A 35 4.15 -26.27 -10.92
C GLU A 35 3.04 -25.30 -10.50
N ALA A 36 1.97 -25.79 -9.87
CA ALA A 36 0.88 -24.95 -9.36
C ALA A 36 1.30 -24.07 -8.18
N LEU A 37 2.25 -24.52 -7.34
CA LEU A 37 2.81 -23.72 -6.25
C LEU A 37 3.69 -22.58 -6.77
N GLU A 38 4.55 -22.83 -7.76
CA GLU A 38 5.37 -21.79 -8.40
C GLU A 38 4.49 -20.79 -9.18
N ALA A 39 3.48 -21.27 -9.93
CA ALA A 39 2.53 -20.40 -10.62
C ALA A 39 1.74 -19.53 -9.64
N ARG A 40 1.33 -20.08 -8.49
CA ARG A 40 0.67 -19.32 -7.40
C ARG A 40 1.62 -18.31 -6.76
N SER A 41 2.88 -18.66 -6.55
CA SER A 41 3.92 -17.79 -6.00
C SER A 41 4.11 -16.56 -6.90
N ALA A 42 4.33 -16.77 -8.19
CA ALA A 42 4.47 -15.72 -9.19
C ALA A 42 3.21 -14.83 -9.29
N ALA A 43 2.00 -15.42 -9.28
CA ALA A 43 0.75 -14.67 -9.32
C ALA A 43 0.52 -13.80 -8.07
N LEU A 44 0.88 -14.28 -6.88
CA LEU A 44 0.78 -13.50 -5.65
C LEU A 44 1.79 -12.35 -5.63
N ALA A 45 3.03 -12.59 -6.06
CA ALA A 45 4.05 -11.55 -6.20
C ALA A 45 3.64 -10.46 -7.21
N GLU A 46 3.00 -10.83 -8.33
CA GLU A 46 2.49 -9.86 -9.31
C GLU A 46 1.32 -9.03 -8.75
N VAL A 47 0.41 -9.64 -7.98
CA VAL A 47 -0.69 -8.91 -7.31
C VAL A 47 -0.15 -7.94 -6.25
N GLU A 48 0.86 -8.33 -5.46
CA GLU A 48 1.53 -7.42 -4.51
C GLU A 48 2.26 -6.29 -5.25
N ARG A 49 2.97 -6.62 -6.34
CA ARG A 49 3.68 -5.65 -7.18
C ARG A 49 2.74 -4.56 -7.71
N VAL A 50 1.64 -4.95 -8.35
CA VAL A 50 0.69 -4.03 -9.00
C VAL A 50 -0.19 -3.28 -7.97
N THR A 51 -0.62 -3.94 -6.89
CA THR A 51 -1.61 -3.35 -5.95
C THR A 51 -1.03 -2.74 -4.68
N VAL A 52 0.27 -2.93 -4.40
CA VAL A 52 0.98 -2.27 -3.30
C VAL A 52 2.30 -1.65 -3.77
N THR A 53 3.22 -2.42 -4.36
CA THR A 53 4.59 -1.94 -4.58
C THR A 53 4.69 -0.78 -5.58
N GLU A 54 4.01 -0.85 -6.73
CA GLU A 54 4.01 0.22 -7.74
C GLU A 54 3.31 1.50 -7.25
N PRO A 55 2.09 1.46 -6.67
CA PRO A 55 1.47 2.65 -6.09
C PRO A 55 2.29 3.27 -4.96
N VAL A 56 2.88 2.47 -4.07
CA VAL A 56 3.80 2.97 -3.03
C VAL A 56 5.01 3.63 -3.68
N ALA A 57 5.66 2.99 -4.66
CA ALA A 57 6.84 3.54 -5.30
C ALA A 57 6.57 4.85 -6.06
N ALA A 58 5.40 5.01 -6.68
CA ALA A 58 4.99 6.24 -7.35
C ALA A 58 4.66 7.37 -6.36
N VAL A 59 3.93 7.09 -5.28
CA VAL A 59 3.61 8.11 -4.26
C VAL A 59 4.87 8.50 -3.45
N MET A 60 5.82 7.58 -3.27
CA MET A 60 7.08 7.84 -2.57
C MET A 60 8.18 8.45 -3.45
N SER A 61 8.18 8.26 -4.78
CA SER A 61 9.14 8.97 -5.65
C SER A 61 8.95 10.48 -5.61
N ASP A 62 7.72 10.94 -5.38
CA ASP A 62 7.36 12.36 -5.32
C ASP A 62 7.63 12.98 -3.93
N LEU A 63 7.96 12.15 -2.94
CA LEU A 63 8.25 12.56 -1.56
C LEU A 63 9.75 12.80 -1.30
N PHE A 64 10.65 12.09 -2.00
CA PHE A 64 12.09 12.10 -1.74
C PHE A 64 12.92 12.78 -2.85
N SER A 65 13.95 13.54 -2.45
CA SER A 65 14.88 14.22 -3.36
C SER A 65 15.83 13.26 -4.09
N VAL A 66 15.90 12.02 -3.61
CA VAL A 66 16.67 10.90 -4.17
C VAL A 66 15.73 9.77 -4.59
N ALA A 67 16.15 8.97 -5.57
CA ALA A 67 15.33 7.86 -6.08
C ALA A 67 14.91 6.89 -4.96
N PHE A 68 13.60 6.69 -4.80
CA PHE A 68 12.98 5.91 -3.71
C PHE A 68 13.63 4.55 -3.43
N ARG A 69 14.15 3.85 -4.46
CA ARG A 69 14.89 2.58 -4.30
C ARG A 69 16.11 2.66 -3.35
N ARG A 70 16.65 3.85 -3.07
CA ARG A 70 17.72 4.07 -2.08
C ARG A 70 17.20 4.25 -0.65
N VAL A 71 16.01 4.81 -0.50
CA VAL A 71 15.36 5.13 0.79
C VAL A 71 14.52 3.94 1.27
N LYS A 72 14.06 3.09 0.35
CA LYS A 72 13.20 1.93 0.65
C LYS A 72 13.76 1.01 1.75
N PRO A 73 15.06 0.65 1.81
CA PRO A 73 15.57 -0.22 2.88
C PRO A 73 15.34 0.38 4.26
N ASP A 74 15.80 1.61 4.48
CA ASP A 74 15.65 2.35 5.73
C ASP A 74 14.15 2.54 6.08
N LEU A 75 13.31 2.75 5.07
CA LEU A 75 11.87 2.93 5.23
C LEU A 75 11.15 1.61 5.56
N ASP A 76 11.62 0.47 5.04
CA ASP A 76 11.14 -0.88 5.37
C ASP A 76 11.51 -1.30 6.81
N GLU A 77 12.58 -0.73 7.41
CA GLU A 77 12.94 -0.98 8.82
C GLU A 77 11.94 -0.37 9.81
N HIS A 78 11.27 0.72 9.41
CA HIS A 78 10.28 1.43 10.23
C HIS A 78 8.84 1.09 9.87
N PHE A 79 8.54 0.90 8.58
CA PHE A 79 7.19 0.87 8.05
C PHE A 79 6.92 -0.33 7.14
N LYS A 80 5.67 -0.78 7.13
CA LYS A 80 5.16 -1.78 6.20
C LYS A 80 3.88 -1.30 5.56
N PHE A 81 3.87 -1.22 4.23
CA PHE A 81 2.66 -1.00 3.45
C PHE A 81 1.93 -2.33 3.29
N VAL A 82 0.66 -2.38 3.68
CA VAL A 82 -0.18 -3.58 3.59
C VAL A 82 -1.52 -3.20 2.99
N ARG A 83 -2.06 -4.05 2.11
CA ARG A 83 -3.41 -3.87 1.57
C ARG A 83 -4.47 -4.25 2.63
N ASP A 84 -5.43 -3.36 2.88
CA ASP A 84 -6.55 -3.61 3.79
C ASP A 84 -7.68 -4.42 3.14
N ASP A 85 -8.65 -4.89 3.94
CA ASP A 85 -9.80 -5.65 3.47
C ASP A 85 -10.72 -4.85 2.53
N ALA A 86 -10.63 -3.51 2.55
CA ALA A 86 -11.31 -2.62 1.62
C ALA A 86 -10.52 -2.40 0.30
N GLY A 87 -9.36 -3.05 0.14
CA GLY A 87 -8.52 -2.99 -1.06
C GLY A 87 -7.62 -1.76 -1.16
N ARG A 88 -7.52 -0.95 -0.11
CA ARG A 88 -6.67 0.26 -0.04
C ARG A 88 -5.31 -0.09 0.56
N ILE A 89 -4.32 0.77 0.36
CA ILE A 89 -3.03 0.65 1.03
C ILE A 89 -3.15 1.30 2.42
N ALA A 90 -2.70 0.59 3.45
CA ALA A 90 -2.59 1.07 4.82
C ALA A 90 -1.11 1.12 5.24
N LEU A 91 -0.72 2.18 5.94
CA LEU A 91 0.62 2.31 6.54
C LEU A 91 0.62 1.68 7.93
N ARG A 92 1.46 0.67 8.13
CA ARG A 92 1.71 0.03 9.43
C ARG A 92 3.15 0.25 9.86
N THR A 93 3.42 0.14 11.16
CA THR A 93 4.78 -0.02 11.70
C THR A 93 5.34 -1.38 11.27
N LYS A 94 6.66 -1.57 11.39
CA LYS A 94 7.31 -2.89 11.20
C LYS A 94 6.63 -4.01 12.02
N ASP A 95 6.13 -3.67 13.21
CA ASP A 95 5.51 -4.57 14.18
C ASP A 95 4.03 -4.85 13.86
N GLY A 96 3.47 -4.17 12.84
CA GLY A 96 2.15 -4.43 12.27
C GLY A 96 1.02 -3.52 12.77
N GLU A 97 1.30 -2.61 13.72
CA GLU A 97 0.32 -1.66 14.24
C GLU A 97 0.04 -0.52 13.23
N PRO A 98 -1.18 0.07 13.18
CA PRO A 98 -1.43 1.25 12.35
C PRO A 98 -0.52 2.42 12.76
N VAL A 99 0.06 3.15 11.80
CA VAL A 99 0.85 4.34 12.13
C VAL A 99 -0.07 5.47 12.58
N HIS A 100 0.17 6.00 13.77
CA HIS A 100 -0.59 7.09 14.35
C HIS A 100 0.16 8.42 14.20
N LEU A 101 -0.50 9.44 13.66
CA LEU A 101 0.04 10.78 13.54
C LEU A 101 -0.17 11.54 14.85
N GLU A 102 0.84 11.57 15.72
CA GLU A 102 0.80 12.24 17.03
C GLU A 102 0.23 13.67 17.00
N ALA A 103 0.53 14.44 15.95
CA ALA A 103 0.07 15.82 15.79
C ALA A 103 -1.44 15.96 15.53
N GLU A 104 -2.13 14.88 15.13
CA GLU A 104 -3.56 14.88 14.76
C GLU A 104 -4.38 13.80 15.51
N GLY A 105 -3.75 12.94 16.31
CA GLY A 105 -4.42 11.95 17.15
C GLY A 105 -5.17 10.85 16.38
N ARG A 106 -4.76 10.56 15.13
CA ARG A 106 -5.45 9.65 14.20
C ARG A 106 -4.47 8.75 13.44
N GLU A 107 -4.99 7.68 12.86
CA GLU A 107 -4.24 6.85 11.92
C GLU A 107 -3.84 7.64 10.65
N ALA A 108 -2.67 7.32 10.11
CA ALA A 108 -2.14 7.84 8.85
C ALA A 108 -2.85 7.19 7.65
N ALA A 109 -3.54 7.99 6.83
CA ALA A 109 -4.05 7.51 5.56
C ALA A 109 -2.93 7.42 4.52
N PHE A 110 -3.09 6.61 3.48
CA PHE A 110 -2.16 6.57 2.36
C PHE A 110 -2.34 7.82 1.45
N THR A 111 -1.80 8.95 1.91
CA THR A 111 -1.82 10.25 1.23
C THR A 111 -0.45 10.94 1.35
N LEU A 112 -0.07 11.78 0.38
CA LEU A 112 1.23 12.45 0.36
C LEU A 112 1.54 13.30 1.61
N GLU A 113 0.52 13.86 2.26
CA GLU A 113 0.71 14.64 3.48
C GLU A 113 0.91 13.76 4.71
N ASP A 114 0.07 12.74 4.89
CA ASP A 114 0.15 11.83 6.03
C ASP A 114 1.42 10.99 5.98
N LEU A 115 1.81 10.51 4.81
CA LEU A 115 3.06 9.79 4.62
C LEU A 115 4.28 10.68 4.89
N ARG A 116 4.25 11.97 4.49
CA ARG A 116 5.30 12.94 4.86
C ARG A 116 5.36 13.13 6.38
N LYS A 117 4.22 13.29 7.06
CA LYS A 117 4.16 13.46 8.53
C LYS A 117 4.71 12.22 9.25
N ALA A 118 4.28 11.02 8.85
CA ALA A 118 4.76 9.76 9.41
C ALA A 118 6.27 9.55 9.23
N VAL A 119 6.79 9.83 8.03
CA VAL A 119 8.23 9.69 7.73
C VAL A 119 9.08 10.75 8.41
N ALA A 120 8.55 11.97 8.62
CA ALA A 120 9.23 12.99 9.44
C ALA A 120 9.23 12.63 10.94
N GLN A 121 8.19 11.96 11.44
CA GLN A 121 8.09 11.55 12.85
C GLN A 121 9.16 10.52 13.28
N THR A 122 9.78 9.78 12.36
CA THR A 122 10.90 8.88 12.68
C THR A 122 12.27 9.59 12.66
N GLY A 123 12.36 10.83 12.18
CA GLY A 123 13.57 11.67 12.26
C GLY A 123 14.80 11.18 11.49
N GLY A 124 14.66 10.14 10.66
CA GLY A 124 15.75 9.57 9.86
C GLY A 124 15.85 10.10 8.43
N PHE A 125 14.89 10.91 7.99
CA PHE A 125 14.64 11.18 6.57
C PHE A 125 14.67 12.67 6.17
N ASP A 126 14.84 13.60 7.11
CA ASP A 126 14.65 15.04 6.87
C ASP A 126 15.58 15.62 5.78
N ASP A 127 16.81 15.10 5.66
CA ASP A 127 17.77 15.49 4.61
C ASP A 127 17.37 15.01 3.20
N VAL A 128 16.56 13.95 3.10
CA VAL A 128 16.11 13.35 1.82
C VAL A 128 14.65 13.64 1.50
N LEU A 129 13.84 14.10 2.45
CA LEU A 129 12.48 14.57 2.20
C LEU A 129 12.50 15.83 1.32
N ILE A 130 11.69 15.85 0.26
CA ILE A 130 11.40 17.09 -0.46
C ILE A 130 10.61 17.98 0.49
N ALA A 131 11.27 19.01 1.01
CA ALA A 131 10.66 20.05 1.82
C ALA A 131 9.40 20.57 1.12
N THR A 132 8.27 20.56 1.84
CA THR A 132 6.99 21.02 1.30
C THR A 132 7.15 22.46 0.86
N ARG A 133 7.18 22.72 -0.45
CA ARG A 133 7.36 24.07 -1.00
C ARG A 133 6.09 24.88 -0.79
N ALA A 134 5.89 25.34 0.43
CA ALA A 134 4.95 26.40 0.77
C ALA A 134 5.14 27.52 -0.28
N SER A 135 4.03 27.97 -0.88
CA SER A 135 4.08 28.80 -2.08
C SER A 135 4.80 30.11 -1.79
N GLY A 136 6.08 30.18 -2.19
CA GLY A 136 7.01 31.27 -1.91
C GLY A 136 6.74 32.53 -2.73
N GLY A 137 5.48 32.95 -2.81
CA GLY A 137 5.05 34.22 -3.39
C GLY A 137 5.41 35.37 -2.45
N GLY A 138 6.70 35.70 -2.39
CA GLY A 138 7.20 36.80 -1.57
C GLY A 138 6.66 38.16 -2.02
N SER A 139 5.71 38.71 -1.26
CA SER A 139 5.35 40.12 -1.30
C SER A 139 5.59 40.72 0.09
N ALA A 140 6.65 41.52 0.21
CA ALA A 140 7.00 42.17 1.46
C ALA A 140 6.08 43.39 1.70
N SER A 141 5.39 43.43 2.84
CA SER A 141 4.61 44.60 3.26
C SER A 141 5.53 45.80 3.54
N PRO A 142 5.35 46.96 2.87
CA PRO A 142 6.09 48.17 3.19
C PRO A 142 5.24 49.11 4.06
N SER A 143 5.52 49.09 5.36
CA SER A 143 5.34 50.19 6.33
C SER A 143 3.93 50.77 6.60
N ALA A 144 3.79 51.37 7.78
CA ALA A 144 2.58 52.05 8.24
C ALA A 144 2.68 53.59 8.12
N SER A 145 1.54 54.27 8.02
CA SER A 145 1.36 55.69 8.35
C SER A 145 -0.11 55.97 8.70
N PRO A 146 -0.43 57.07 9.44
CA PRO A 146 -1.51 57.01 10.43
C PRO A 146 -2.89 57.58 10.04
N GLN A 147 -3.87 57.19 10.87
CA GLN A 147 -5.20 57.74 11.18
C GLN A 147 -5.49 59.22 10.81
N PRO A 148 -6.76 59.61 10.54
CA PRO A 148 -7.75 59.69 11.64
C PRO A 148 -9.27 59.51 11.35
N LYS A 149 -9.99 59.18 12.45
CA LYS A 149 -11.37 59.56 12.85
C LYS A 149 -12.63 59.04 12.10
N ALA A 150 -13.40 58.29 12.89
CA ALA A 150 -14.85 58.43 13.14
C ALA A 150 -15.90 57.76 12.22
N GLU A 151 -16.82 57.07 12.89
CA GLU A 151 -18.15 56.60 12.46
C GLU A 151 -19.09 57.80 12.14
N PRO A 152 -20.21 57.62 11.37
CA PRO A 152 -21.25 56.62 11.66
C PRO A 152 -21.90 55.88 10.47
N ALA A 153 -22.52 54.72 10.73
CA ALA A 153 -23.53 54.11 9.86
C ALA A 153 -24.83 54.94 9.88
N PRO A 154 -25.60 55.07 8.77
CA PRO A 154 -26.58 54.03 8.36
C PRO A 154 -26.88 54.05 6.81
N LYS A 155 -27.89 53.42 6.16
CA LYS A 155 -29.06 52.54 6.45
C LYS A 155 -29.13 51.43 5.36
N PRO A 156 -29.81 50.29 5.56
CA PRO A 156 -30.10 49.35 4.48
C PRO A 156 -31.08 49.93 3.44
N ARG A 157 -30.95 49.52 2.17
CA ARG A 157 -31.95 49.75 1.11
C ARG A 157 -32.63 48.44 0.73
N VAL A 158 -33.94 48.48 0.54
CA VAL A 158 -34.81 47.35 0.23
C VAL A 158 -35.60 47.68 -1.05
N ALA A 159 -36.13 46.63 -1.69
CA ALA A 159 -37.06 46.62 -2.82
C ALA A 159 -36.46 46.83 -4.23
N GLY A 160 -36.86 45.92 -5.11
CA GLY A 160 -36.50 45.87 -6.54
C GLY A 160 -37.33 44.82 -7.30
N THR A 161 -38.54 44.52 -6.82
CA THR A 161 -39.44 43.49 -7.40
C THR A 161 -40.18 44.03 -8.62
N LEU A 162 -39.53 43.96 -9.78
CA LEU A 162 -40.07 44.15 -11.13
C LEU A 162 -39.27 43.21 -12.07
N GLY A 163 -39.87 42.47 -13.00
CA GLY A 163 -41.28 42.40 -13.36
C GLY A 163 -41.51 42.08 -14.84
N LEU A 164 -41.00 40.94 -15.32
CA LEU A 164 -41.33 40.34 -16.63
C LEU A 164 -41.64 38.84 -16.37
N ARG A 165 -42.84 38.33 -16.67
CA ARG A 165 -43.49 38.13 -17.99
C ARG A 165 -42.80 37.05 -18.81
#